data_AF-A0A7W0P0P4-F1
#
_entry.id   AF-A0A7W0P0P4-F1
#
_cell.length_a   1.000
_cell.length_b   1.000
_cell.length_c   1.000
_cell.angle_alpha   90.00
_cell.angle_beta   90.00
_cell.angle_gamma   90.00
#
_symmetry.space_group_name_H-M   'P 1'
#
loop_
_entity.id
_entity.type
_entity.pdbx_description
1 polymer ?
#
loop_
_entity_poly.entity_id
_entity_poly.type
_entity_poly.pdbx_seq_one_letter_code
_entity_poly.pdbx_strand_id
1 'polypeptide(L)'
;MLEPLEATRVIARPAALDAVRVSPGTLLMRLALDDALVIGGDVQVDDPFAIVVPDSGWVAWRFGEDQLREALVRLCAFEIHAGLNQGMVAGLPAKIWIDGDRSLVIVAAAYAAEFEERFR
;
A
#
# COMPACT_ATOMS: atom_id res chain seq x y z
N MET A 1 -3.69 9.61 11.89
CA MET A 1 -4.91 9.99 11.17
C MET A 1 -4.75 9.50 9.75
N LEU A 2 -5.83 9.10 9.09
CA LEU A 2 -5.76 8.78 7.67
C LEU A 2 -5.64 10.05 6.84
N GLU A 3 -4.73 10.05 5.89
CA GLU A 3 -4.51 11.15 4.94
C GLU A 3 -4.77 10.64 3.51
N PRO A 4 -5.34 11.48 2.62
CA PRO A 4 -5.41 11.17 1.20
C PRO A 4 -4.04 10.78 0.65
N LEU A 5 -4.02 9.73 -0.17
CA LEU A 5 -2.80 9.22 -0.76
C LEU A 5 -2.81 9.46 -2.27
N GLU A 6 -1.89 10.30 -2.72
CA GLU A 6 -1.59 10.45 -4.15
C GLU A 6 -0.79 9.22 -4.60
N ALA A 7 -1.42 8.38 -5.42
CA ALA A 7 -0.80 7.19 -5.96
C ALA A 7 -0.96 7.13 -7.49
N THR A 8 -0.16 6.28 -8.11
CA THR A 8 -0.28 5.91 -9.52
C THR A 8 -0.49 4.41 -9.61
N ARG A 9 -1.54 3.98 -10.30
CA ARG A 9 -1.76 2.56 -10.60
C ARG A 9 -1.11 2.21 -11.92
N VAL A 10 -0.42 1.08 -11.91
CA VAL A 10 0.34 0.55 -13.04
C VAL A 10 -0.15 -0.86 -13.32
N ILE A 11 -0.72 -1.07 -14.50
CA ILE A 11 -1.00 -2.41 -15.04
C ILE A 11 0.00 -2.69 -16.16
N ALA A 12 0.80 -3.74 -16.04
CA ALA A 12 1.82 -4.11 -17.03
C ALA A 12 2.19 -5.60 -16.92
N ARG A 13 2.96 -6.12 -17.88
CA ARG A 13 3.48 -7.50 -17.80
C ARG A 13 4.30 -7.69 -16.51
N PRO A 14 4.20 -8.85 -15.84
CA PRO A 14 4.92 -9.09 -14.58
C PRO A 14 6.43 -8.82 -14.67
N ALA A 15 7.07 -9.29 -15.75
CA ALA A 15 8.50 -9.09 -15.96
C ALA A 15 8.88 -7.61 -16.16
N ALA A 16 7.99 -6.78 -16.71
CA ALA A 16 8.22 -5.35 -16.83
C ALA A 16 8.17 -4.68 -15.45
N LEU A 17 7.20 -5.06 -14.61
CA LEU A 17 7.09 -4.60 -13.23
C LEU A 17 8.29 -5.05 -12.37
N ASP A 18 8.81 -6.26 -12.58
CA ASP A 18 10.00 -6.77 -11.88
C ASP A 18 11.27 -5.98 -12.24
N ALA A 19 11.32 -5.42 -13.45
CA ALA A 19 12.45 -4.63 -13.94
C ALA A 19 12.40 -3.14 -13.54
N VAL A 20 11.26 -2.66 -13.02
CA VAL A 20 11.07 -1.25 -12.65
C VAL A 20 12.11 -0.84 -11.61
N ARG A 21 12.72 0.32 -11.84
CA ARG A 21 13.56 1.02 -10.87
C ARG A 21 12.81 2.27 -10.43
N VAL A 22 12.69 2.44 -9.12
CA VAL A 22 12.05 3.62 -8.52
C VAL A 22 13.08 4.51 -7.82
N SER A 23 12.79 5.81 -7.81
CA SER A 23 13.63 6.80 -7.14
C SER A 23 13.56 6.63 -5.61
N PRO A 24 14.57 7.11 -4.86
CA PRO A 24 14.49 7.17 -3.41
C PRO A 24 13.24 7.92 -2.95
N GLY A 25 12.51 7.34 -1.98
CA GLY A 25 11.25 7.90 -1.46
C GLY A 25 10.00 7.45 -2.23
N THR A 26 10.15 6.75 -3.35
CA THR A 26 9.05 6.14 -4.09
C THR A 26 8.84 4.71 -3.63
N LEU A 27 7.58 4.33 -3.35
CA LEU A 27 7.21 2.95 -3.04
C LEU A 27 6.54 2.33 -4.25
N LEU A 28 7.04 1.17 -4.68
CA LEU A 28 6.39 0.30 -5.67
C LEU A 28 5.81 -0.91 -4.95
N MET A 29 4.49 -0.99 -4.88
CA MET A 29 3.76 -2.03 -4.16
C MET A 29 3.08 -2.98 -5.15
N ARG A 30 3.52 -4.23 -5.22
CA ARG A 30 2.92 -5.25 -6.10
C ARG A 30 1.62 -5.79 -5.51
N LEU A 31 0.49 -5.31 -6.03
CA LEU A 31 -0.83 -5.73 -5.60
C LEU A 31 -1.20 -7.11 -6.16
N ALA A 32 -0.80 -7.35 -7.42
CA ALA A 32 -0.87 -8.63 -8.10
C ALA A 32 0.37 -8.82 -8.99
N LEU A 33 0.42 -9.91 -9.76
CA LEU A 33 1.51 -10.18 -10.69
C LEU A 33 1.63 -9.10 -11.76
N ASP A 34 0.53 -8.50 -12.19
CA ASP A 34 0.45 -7.52 -13.28
C ASP A 34 -0.09 -6.16 -12.81
N ASP A 35 -0.27 -5.96 -11.50
CA ASP A 35 -0.84 -4.76 -10.90
C ASP A 35 0.09 -4.22 -9.80
N ALA A 36 0.43 -2.94 -9.89
CA ALA A 36 1.23 -2.25 -8.89
C ALA A 36 0.64 -0.88 -8.55
N LEU A 37 0.82 -0.49 -7.29
CA LEU A 37 0.54 0.85 -6.79
C LEU A 37 1.86 1.55 -6.50
N VAL A 38 2.03 2.75 -7.05
CA VAL A 38 3.21 3.59 -6.86
C VAL A 38 2.84 4.80 -6.02
N ILE A 39 3.64 5.10 -4.99
CA ILE A 39 3.40 6.19 -4.05
C ILE A 39 4.66 7.05 -3.94
N GLY A 40 4.50 8.38 -3.92
CA GLY A 40 5.58 9.31 -3.60
C GLY A 40 6.58 9.57 -4.73
N GLY A 41 6.23 9.23 -5.98
CA GLY A 41 7.02 9.59 -7.17
C GLY A 41 6.47 8.99 -8.45
N ASP A 42 7.14 9.32 -9.55
CA ASP A 42 6.82 8.81 -10.88
C ASP A 42 7.42 7.43 -11.13
N VAL A 43 6.84 6.72 -12.09
CA VAL A 43 7.27 5.40 -12.52
C VAL A 43 7.42 5.36 -14.03
N GLN A 44 8.48 4.71 -14.50
CA GLN A 44 8.69 4.41 -15.91
C GLN A 44 8.70 2.89 -16.06
N VAL A 45 7.90 2.38 -17.00
CA VAL A 45 7.74 0.94 -17.24
C VAL A 45 8.02 0.69 -18.71
N ASP A 46 8.97 -0.22 -18.98
CA ASP A 46 9.28 -0.65 -20.34
C ASP A 46 8.29 -1.72 -20.80
N ASP A 47 7.06 -1.28 -21.06
CA ASP A 47 6.00 -2.10 -21.62
C ASP A 47 5.09 -1.26 -22.53
N PRO A 48 5.03 -1.54 -23.84
CA PRO A 48 4.20 -0.78 -24.77
C PRO A 48 2.70 -0.86 -24.47
N PHE A 49 2.28 -1.81 -23.64
CA PHE A 49 0.88 -1.98 -23.24
C PHE A 49 0.63 -1.60 -21.78
N ALA A 50 1.60 -0.97 -21.11
CA ALA A 50 1.40 -0.49 -19.74
C ALA A 50 0.26 0.54 -19.67
N ILE A 51 -0.59 0.38 -18.67
CA ILE A 51 -1.56 1.39 -18.26
C ILE A 51 -1.01 2.04 -17.00
N VAL A 52 -0.64 3.31 -17.09
CA VAL A 52 -0.11 4.11 -15.98
C VAL A 52 -1.05 5.28 -15.77
N VAL A 53 -1.79 5.28 -14.66
CA VAL A 53 -2.83 6.27 -14.40
C VAL A 53 -2.80 6.75 -12.95
N PRO A 54 -3.12 8.04 -12.69
CA PRO A 54 -3.34 8.50 -11.31
C PRO A 54 -4.44 7.68 -10.63
N ASP A 55 -4.23 7.37 -9.35
CA ASP A 55 -5.18 6.65 -8.51
C ASP A 55 -5.30 7.33 -7.14
N SER A 56 -6.35 8.14 -7.00
CA SER A 56 -6.68 8.86 -5.77
C SER A 56 -7.67 8.07 -4.89
N GLY A 57 -7.85 6.77 -5.13
CA GLY A 57 -8.82 5.92 -4.42
C GLY A 57 -8.39 5.49 -3.02
N TRP A 58 -7.27 6.01 -2.51
CA TRP A 58 -6.58 5.50 -1.32
C TRP A 58 -6.38 6.58 -0.26
N VAL A 59 -6.41 6.14 0.99
CA VAL A 59 -5.93 6.91 2.14
C VAL A 59 -4.91 6.07 2.89
N ALA A 60 -4.00 6.73 3.60
CA ALA A 60 -2.95 6.06 4.34
C ALA A 60 -2.73 6.65 5.73
N TRP A 61 -2.33 5.79 6.66
CA TRP A 61 -1.94 6.18 8.01
C TRP A 61 -0.55 5.64 8.29
N ARG A 62 0.37 6.55 8.63
CA ARG A 62 1.72 6.24 9.11
C ARG A 62 1.72 5.98 10.61
N PHE A 63 2.36 4.90 11.02
CA PHE A 63 2.51 4.54 12.42
C PHE A 63 3.99 4.35 12.78
N GLY A 64 4.33 4.67 14.04
CA GLY A 64 5.58 4.18 14.64
C GLY A 64 5.50 2.69 14.92
N GLU A 65 6.66 2.02 14.99
CA GLU A 65 6.77 0.55 15.07
C GLU A 65 5.93 -0.07 16.20
N ASP A 66 6.04 0.47 17.42
CA ASP A 66 5.38 -0.09 18.60
C ASP A 66 3.85 0.04 18.53
N GLN A 67 3.36 1.21 18.11
CA GLN A 67 1.93 1.49 18.02
C GLN A 67 1.23 0.62 16.97
N LEU A 68 1.91 0.38 15.85
CA LEU A 68 1.34 -0.47 14.80
C LEU A 68 1.34 -1.94 15.22
N ARG A 69 2.45 -2.42 15.78
CA ARG A 69 2.62 -3.86 16.07
C ARG A 69 1.56 -4.35 17.06
N GLU A 70 1.31 -3.59 18.13
CA GLU A 70 0.28 -3.95 19.12
C GLU A 70 -1.15 -3.92 18.54
N ALA A 71 -1.47 -2.89 17.75
CA ALA A 71 -2.78 -2.76 17.12
C ALA A 71 -3.01 -3.86 16.07
N LEU A 72 -2.02 -4.14 15.23
CA LEU A 72 -2.15 -5.11 14.16
C LEU A 72 -2.18 -6.56 14.66
N VAL A 73 -1.44 -6.92 15.73
CA VAL A 73 -1.57 -8.25 16.34
C VAL A 73 -3.02 -8.54 16.76
N ARG A 74 -3.75 -7.52 17.22
CA ARG A 74 -5.17 -7.65 17.60
C ARG A 74 -6.13 -7.61 16.43
N LEU A 75 -5.84 -6.79 15.41
CA LEU A 75 -6.80 -6.42 14.36
C LEU A 75 -6.59 -7.19 13.05
N CYS A 76 -5.44 -7.83 12.85
CA CYS A 76 -5.14 -8.63 11.67
C CYS A 76 -5.58 -10.08 11.86
N ALA A 77 -6.19 -10.64 10.82
CA ALA A 77 -6.50 -12.06 10.75
C ALA A 77 -5.34 -12.91 10.18
N PHE A 78 -4.15 -12.32 10.01
CA PHE A 78 -3.02 -12.93 9.29
C PHE A 78 -1.68 -12.50 9.90
N GLU A 79 -0.65 -13.31 9.64
CA GLU A 79 0.73 -13.01 10.04
C GLU A 79 1.33 -11.88 9.21
N ILE A 80 2.10 -11.02 9.86
CA ILE A 80 2.67 -9.82 9.25
C ILE A 80 4.17 -10.03 9.07
N HIS A 81 4.65 -9.70 7.87
CA HIS A 81 6.04 -9.81 7.49
C HIS A 81 6.58 -8.46 6.99
N ALA A 82 7.91 -8.37 6.80
CA ALA A 82 8.52 -7.24 6.12
C ALA A 82 8.02 -7.13 4.67
N GLY A 83 7.91 -5.90 4.17
CA GLY A 83 7.36 -5.60 2.84
C GLY A 83 5.84 -5.43 2.84
N LEU A 84 5.22 -5.79 1.72
CA LEU A 84 3.78 -5.64 1.51
C LEU A 84 3.01 -6.85 2.06
N ASN A 85 2.01 -6.58 2.88
CA ASN A 85 1.04 -7.53 3.38
C ASN A 85 -0.36 -7.07 2.97
N GLN A 86 -1.19 -7.99 2.50
CA GLN A 86 -2.55 -7.68 2.04
C GLN A 86 -3.55 -8.60 2.74
N GLY A 87 -4.63 -8.03 3.25
CA GLY A 87 -5.65 -8.82 3.93
C GLY A 87 -6.66 -7.97 4.68
N MET A 88 -7.33 -8.61 5.64
CA MET A 88 -8.34 -7.96 6.47
C MET A 88 -7.71 -7.39 7.75
N VAL A 89 -7.89 -6.09 7.97
CA VAL A 89 -7.49 -5.38 9.18
C VAL A 89 -8.74 -4.74 9.76
N ALA A 90 -9.06 -5.08 11.00
CA ALA A 90 -10.31 -4.67 11.66
C ALA A 90 -11.57 -5.00 10.81
N GLY A 91 -11.54 -6.13 10.10
CA GLY A 91 -12.63 -6.56 9.22
C GLY A 91 -12.82 -5.71 7.96
N LEU A 92 -11.81 -4.94 7.54
CA LEU A 92 -11.79 -4.18 6.28
C LEU A 92 -10.59 -4.55 5.41
N PRO A 93 -10.72 -4.50 4.07
CA PRO A 93 -9.60 -4.76 3.17
C PRO A 93 -8.56 -3.64 3.30
N ALA A 94 -7.34 -4.00 3.66
CA ALA A 94 -6.24 -3.08 3.84
C ALA A 94 -4.93 -3.65 3.27
N LYS A 95 -3.98 -2.76 3.06
CA LYS A 95 -2.59 -3.08 2.73
C LYS A 95 -1.72 -2.53 3.84
N ILE A 96 -0.73 -3.32 4.27
CA ILE A 96 0.26 -2.91 5.26
C ILE A 96 1.62 -3.00 4.58
N TRP A 97 2.38 -1.92 4.62
CA TRP A 97 3.76 -1.90 4.18
C TRP A 97 4.68 -1.69 5.38
N ILE A 98 5.69 -2.54 5.54
CA ILE A 98 6.67 -2.50 6.63
C ILE A 98 8.08 -2.49 6.05
N ASP A 99 8.88 -1.51 6.48
CA ASP A 99 10.30 -1.40 6.13
C ASP A 99 11.07 -0.82 7.31
N GLY A 100 11.72 -1.70 8.08
CA GLY A 100 12.38 -1.33 9.33
C GLY A 100 11.38 -0.75 10.33
N ASP A 101 11.65 0.48 10.77
CA ASP A 101 10.85 1.25 11.72
C ASP A 101 9.66 1.98 11.07
N ARG A 102 9.57 1.95 9.73
CA ARG A 102 8.53 2.64 8.98
C ARG A 102 7.41 1.69 8.63
N SER A 103 6.19 2.16 8.87
CA SER A 103 5.01 1.39 8.55
C SER A 103 3.86 2.24 8.04
N LEU A 104 3.14 1.69 7.06
CA LEU A 104 2.04 2.35 6.39
C LEU A 104 0.85 1.39 6.31
N VAL A 105 -0.30 1.82 6.82
CA VAL A 105 -1.57 1.15 6.54
C VAL A 105 -2.29 1.94 5.46
N ILE A 106 -2.69 1.26 4.40
CA ILE A 106 -3.38 1.85 3.24
C ILE A 106 -4.74 1.17 3.12
N VAL A 107 -5.79 1.98 3.02
CA VAL A 107 -7.16 1.53 2.83
C VAL A 107 -7.80 2.30 1.69
N ALA A 108 -8.82 1.71 1.05
CA ALA A 108 -9.61 2.45 0.09
C ALA A 108 -10.27 3.64 0.79
N ALA A 109 -10.28 4.82 0.16
CA ALA A 109 -10.82 6.04 0.73
C ALA A 109 -12.28 5.90 1.18
N ALA A 110 -13.06 5.07 0.49
CA ALA A 110 -14.45 4.73 0.85
C ALA A 110 -14.60 4.08 2.23
N TYR A 111 -13.53 3.47 2.77
CA TYR A 111 -13.53 2.83 4.09
C TYR A 111 -12.83 3.68 5.16
N ALA A 112 -12.42 4.92 4.87
CA ALA A 112 -11.61 5.71 5.79
C ALA A 112 -12.27 5.91 7.16
N ALA A 113 -13.52 6.38 7.18
CA ALA A 113 -14.25 6.64 8.43
C ALA A 113 -14.46 5.36 9.26
N GLU A 114 -14.88 4.28 8.61
CA GLU A 114 -15.10 2.99 9.27
C GLU A 114 -13.77 2.43 9.83
N PHE A 115 -12.69 2.57 9.08
CA PHE A 115 -11.37 2.12 9.53
C PHE A 115 -10.91 2.89 10.76
N GLU A 116 -11.05 4.22 10.78
CA GLU A 116 -10.68 5.04 11.95
C GLU A 116 -11.52 4.70 13.19
N GLU A 117 -12.79 4.36 13.03
CA GLU A 117 -13.64 3.94 14.15
C GLU A 117 -13.19 2.59 14.73
N ARG A 118 -12.90 1.62 13.86
CA ARG A 118 -12.53 0.26 14.29
C ARG A 118 -11.08 0.12 14.77
N PHE A 119 -10.21 1.04 14.39
CA PHE A 119 -8.79 1.02 14.77
C PHE A 119 -8.54 1.61 16.17
N ARG A 120 -9.45 2.44 16.69
CA ARG A 120 -9.42 2.94 18.07
C ARG A 120 -9.63 1.83 19.09
#